data_AF-A0AAV7PUA0-F1
#
_entry.id   AF-A0AAV7PUA0-F1
#
_cell.length_a   1.000
_cell.length_b   1.000
_cell.length_c   1.000
_cell.angle_alpha   90.00
_cell.angle_beta   90.00
_cell.angle_gamma   90.00
#
_symmetry.space_group_name_H-M   'P 1'
#
loop_
_entity.id
_entity.type
_entity.pdbx_description
1 polymer ?
#
loop_
_entity_poly.entity_id
_entity_poly.type
_entity_poly.pdbx_seq_one_letter_code
_entity_poly.pdbx_strand_id
1 'polypeptide(L)'
;MLKDLDEVGERVATLERKDDGHSEENEWLQIEILRLQEQQIDLQSHTEDLENRSWRNNVPTVAEGTDLEGYETALFGFILGYTASPQVKLDRCHRVGPLRQSAGPRNILICVHDF
;
A
#
# COMPACT_ATOMS: atom_id res chain seq x y z
N MET A 1 -13.29 51.88 -39.34
CA MET A 1 -12.03 51.32 -39.90
C MET A 1 -10.84 51.52 -38.95
N LEU A 2 -10.38 52.75 -38.66
CA LEU A 2 -9.27 52.97 -37.70
C LEU A 2 -9.62 52.56 -36.25
N LYS A 3 -10.81 52.92 -35.76
CA LYS A 3 -11.28 52.50 -34.42
C LYS A 3 -11.41 50.99 -34.24
N ASP A 4 -11.77 50.27 -35.31
CA ASP A 4 -11.94 48.82 -35.27
C ASP A 4 -10.57 48.10 -35.20
N LEU A 5 -9.53 48.72 -35.78
CA LEU A 5 -8.14 48.25 -35.69
C LEU A 5 -7.57 48.44 -34.29
N ASP A 6 -7.84 49.58 -33.65
CA ASP A 6 -7.39 49.85 -32.28
C ASP A 6 -8.04 48.88 -31.27
N GLU A 7 -9.34 48.63 -31.40
CA GLU A 7 -10.06 47.66 -30.54
C GLU A 7 -9.51 46.23 -30.70
N VAL A 8 -9.20 45.83 -31.94
CA VAL A 8 -8.57 44.52 -32.20
C VAL A 8 -7.17 44.47 -31.58
N GLY A 9 -6.39 45.55 -31.66
CA GLY A 9 -5.06 45.63 -31.03
C GLY A 9 -5.10 45.47 -29.51
N GLU A 10 -6.04 46.15 -28.83
CA GLU A 10 -6.22 46.02 -27.38
C GLU A 10 -6.65 44.61 -26.96
N ARG A 11 -7.51 43.96 -27.76
CA ARG A 11 -7.95 42.58 -27.53
C ARG A 11 -6.80 41.59 -27.71
N VAL A 12 -5.97 41.75 -28.74
CA VAL A 12 -4.79 40.91 -28.96
C VAL A 12 -3.82 41.06 -27.79
N ALA A 13 -3.48 42.29 -27.39
CA ALA A 13 -2.58 42.53 -26.25
C ALA A 13 -3.12 41.97 -24.92
N THR A 14 -4.44 41.92 -24.75
CA THR A 14 -5.08 41.31 -23.58
C THR A 14 -5.02 39.78 -23.63
N LEU A 15 -5.15 39.18 -24.80
CA LEU A 15 -5.02 37.73 -24.99
C LEU A 15 -3.58 37.28 -24.79
N GLU A 16 -2.60 38.02 -25.31
CA GLU A 16 -1.17 37.74 -25.13
C GLU A 16 -0.80 37.73 -23.64
N ARG A 17 -1.20 38.75 -22.88
CA ARG A 17 -0.96 38.77 -21.41
C ARG A 17 -1.61 37.61 -20.65
N LYS A 18 -2.77 37.13 -21.13
CA LYS A 18 -3.44 35.98 -20.51
C LYS A 18 -2.72 34.68 -20.87
N ASP A 19 -2.24 34.56 -22.11
CA ASP A 19 -1.49 33.40 -22.57
C ASP A 19 -0.16 33.29 -21.81
N ASP A 20 0.55 34.40 -21.64
CA ASP A 20 1.77 34.48 -20.80
C ASP A 20 1.47 34.01 -19.36
N GLY A 21 0.38 34.52 -18.75
CA GLY A 21 -0.01 34.13 -17.40
C GLY A 21 -0.38 32.64 -17.28
N HIS A 22 -1.08 32.08 -18.27
CA HIS A 22 -1.36 30.65 -18.30
C HIS A 22 -0.12 29.80 -18.56
N SER A 23 0.86 30.32 -19.31
CA SER A 23 2.13 29.64 -19.55
C SER A 23 2.92 29.51 -18.25
N GLU A 24 3.05 30.61 -17.50
CA GLU A 24 3.71 30.61 -16.18
C GLU A 24 3.01 29.67 -15.18
N GLU A 25 1.67 29.68 -15.15
CA GLU A 25 0.89 28.79 -14.29
C GLU A 25 1.08 27.32 -14.68
N ASN A 26 1.10 27.00 -15.98
CA ASN A 26 1.34 25.65 -16.46
C ASN A 26 2.74 25.15 -16.10
N GLU A 27 3.77 25.98 -16.23
CA GLU A 27 5.13 25.62 -15.83
C GLU A 27 5.20 25.33 -14.33
N TRP A 28 4.57 26.17 -13.50
CA TRP A 28 4.49 25.94 -12.07
C TRP A 28 3.75 24.63 -11.72
N LEU A 29 2.61 24.37 -12.37
CA LEU A 29 1.85 23.14 -12.18
C LEU A 29 2.64 21.90 -12.59
N GLN A 30 3.43 21.96 -13.67
CA GLN A 30 4.28 20.85 -14.08
C GLN A 30 5.34 20.52 -13.03
N ILE A 31 5.98 21.53 -12.45
CA ILE A 31 6.95 21.36 -11.36
C ILE A 31 6.28 20.72 -10.15
N GLU A 32 5.09 21.19 -9.78
CA GLU A 32 4.34 20.67 -8.63
C GLU A 32 3.88 19.23 -8.84
N ILE A 33 3.44 18.87 -10.05
CA ILE A 33 3.10 17.49 -10.40
C ILE A 33 4.30 16.56 -10.23
N LEU A 34 5.48 16.97 -10.72
CA LEU A 34 6.71 16.17 -10.57
C LEU A 34 7.07 15.96 -9.09
N ARG A 35 6.96 17.03 -8.29
CA ARG A 35 7.19 16.98 -6.84
C ARG A 35 6.25 16.00 -6.14
N LEU A 36 4.95 16.04 -6.49
CA LEU A 36 3.95 15.14 -5.91
C LEU A 36 4.15 13.69 -6.34
N GLN A 37 4.59 13.46 -7.58
CA GLN A 37 4.93 12.12 -8.07
C GLN A 37 6.11 11.51 -7.31
N GLU A 38 7.16 12.29 -7.04
CA GLU A 38 8.29 11.86 -6.21
C GLU A 38 7.83 11.48 -4.79
N GLN A 39 7.02 12.34 -4.15
CA GLN A 39 6.45 12.04 -2.83
C GLN A 39 5.58 10.78 -2.82
N GLN A 40 4.82 10.55 -3.89
CA GLN A 40 4.01 9.35 -4.01
C GLN A 40 4.87 8.09 -4.07
N ILE A 41 5.97 8.10 -4.81
CA ILE A 41 6.91 6.98 -4.91
C ILE A 41 7.52 6.69 -3.54
N ASP A 42 7.97 7.71 -2.82
CA ASP A 42 8.56 7.55 -1.48
C ASP A 42 7.54 6.95 -0.50
N LEU A 43 6.30 7.43 -0.53
CA LEU A 43 5.22 6.90 0.32
C LEU A 43 4.88 5.45 -0.01
N GLN A 44 4.87 5.08 -1.30
CA GLN A 44 4.65 3.70 -1.74
C GLN A 44 5.76 2.79 -1.21
N SER A 45 7.03 3.17 -1.41
CA SER A 45 8.18 2.41 -0.91
C SER A 45 8.13 2.27 0.61
N HIS A 46 7.80 3.34 1.34
CA HIS A 46 7.68 3.28 2.80
C HIS A 46 6.55 2.36 3.26
N THR A 47 5.42 2.36 2.54
CA THR A 47 4.29 1.49 2.84
C THR A 47 4.64 0.03 2.60
N GLU A 48 5.29 -0.29 1.48
CA GLU A 48 5.78 -1.64 1.19
C GLU A 48 6.76 -2.14 2.26
N ASP A 49 7.67 -1.29 2.72
CA ASP A 49 8.59 -1.60 3.81
C ASP A 49 7.86 -1.91 5.12
N LEU A 50 6.85 -1.10 5.47
CA LEU A 50 6.06 -1.31 6.68
C LEU A 50 5.22 -2.59 6.59
N GLU A 51 4.63 -2.87 5.43
CA GLU A 51 3.92 -4.12 5.19
C GLU A 51 4.89 -5.29 5.33
N ASN A 52 6.02 -5.28 4.65
CA ASN A 52 7.04 -6.34 4.75
C ASN A 52 7.51 -6.57 6.19
N ARG A 53 7.73 -5.50 6.97
CA ARG A 53 8.06 -5.61 8.41
C ARG A 53 6.92 -6.22 9.22
N SER A 54 5.68 -5.84 8.95
CA SER A 54 4.49 -6.40 9.58
C SER A 54 4.30 -7.89 9.23
N TRP A 55 4.57 -8.27 7.98
CA TRP A 55 4.45 -9.63 7.47
C TRP A 55 5.63 -10.53 7.82
N ARG A 56 6.78 -9.97 8.23
CA ARG A 56 8.02 -10.73 8.48
C ARG A 56 7.85 -11.90 9.43
N ASN A 57 7.00 -11.72 10.45
CA ASN A 57 6.74 -12.73 11.46
C ASN A 57 5.41 -13.48 11.20
N ASN A 58 4.72 -13.17 10.11
CA ASN A 58 3.44 -13.77 9.78
C ASN A 58 3.61 -14.95 8.80
N VAL A 59 3.12 -16.12 9.19
CA VAL A 59 3.10 -17.34 8.39
C VAL A 59 1.66 -17.65 7.99
N PRO A 60 1.33 -17.64 6.69
CA PRO A 60 0.02 -18.07 6.22
C PRO A 60 -0.09 -19.60 6.20
N THR A 61 -1.19 -20.14 6.70
CA THR A 61 -1.48 -21.59 6.70
C THR A 61 -3.00 -21.84 6.56
N VAL A 62 -3.41 -23.10 6.54
CA VAL A 62 -4.80 -23.53 6.45
C VAL A 62 -5.08 -24.51 7.59
N ALA A 63 -6.14 -24.23 8.35
CA ALA A 63 -6.57 -25.12 9.42
C ALA A 63 -8.09 -25.20 9.52
N GLU A 64 -8.58 -26.40 9.79
CA GLU A 64 -9.97 -26.69 10.15
C GLU A 64 -10.09 -26.83 11.67
N GLY A 65 -11.29 -26.60 12.20
CA GLY A 65 -11.55 -26.66 13.64
C GLY A 65 -11.47 -25.32 14.37
N THR A 66 -11.65 -25.38 15.69
CA THR A 66 -11.75 -24.22 16.59
C THR A 66 -10.46 -23.92 17.33
N ASP A 67 -9.66 -24.95 17.63
CA ASP A 67 -8.37 -24.81 18.31
C ASP A 67 -7.22 -24.66 17.29
N LEU A 68 -7.08 -23.44 16.77
CA LEU A 68 -6.08 -23.13 15.75
C LEU A 68 -4.66 -23.11 16.34
N GLU A 69 -4.49 -22.54 17.53
CA GLU A 69 -3.18 -22.37 18.16
C GLU A 69 -2.59 -23.71 18.61
N GLY A 70 -3.41 -24.60 19.19
CA GLY A 70 -2.98 -25.95 19.56
C GLY A 70 -2.58 -26.79 18.36
N TYR A 71 -3.38 -26.74 17.28
CA TYR A 71 -3.07 -27.43 16.02
C TYR A 71 -1.72 -26.98 15.45
N GLU A 72 -1.50 -25.67 15.36
CA GLU A 72 -0.29 -25.12 14.75
C GLU A 72 0.95 -25.34 15.64
N THR A 73 0.80 -25.22 16.96
CA THR A 73 1.89 -25.56 17.90
C THR A 73 2.32 -27.02 17.75
N ALA A 74 1.36 -27.94 17.62
CA ALA A 74 1.65 -29.35 17.37
C ALA A 74 2.29 -29.58 15.99
N LEU A 75 1.85 -28.86 14.96
CA LEU A 75 2.41 -28.94 13.62
C LEU A 75 3.87 -28.47 13.59
N PHE A 76 4.18 -27.31 14.18
CA PHE A 76 5.57 -26.83 14.31
C PHE A 76 6.42 -27.81 15.12
N GLY A 77 5.89 -28.34 16.23
CA GLY A 77 6.56 -29.37 17.02
C GLY A 77 6.88 -30.61 16.18
N PHE A 78 5.93 -31.10 15.39
CA PHE A 78 6.12 -32.25 14.49
C PHE A 78 7.19 -31.99 13.43
N ILE A 79 7.12 -30.85 12.73
CA ILE A 79 8.07 -30.49 11.65
C ILE A 79 9.49 -30.32 12.20
N LEU A 80 9.63 -29.70 13.38
CA LEU A 80 10.91 -29.41 14.01
C LEU A 80 11.41 -30.54 14.93
N GLY A 81 10.66 -31.66 15.05
CA GLY A 81 11.08 -32.86 15.78
C GLY A 81 10.95 -32.80 17.31
N TYR A 82 10.05 -31.96 17.84
CA TYR A 82 9.65 -31.73 19.26
C TYR A 82 10.76 -31.44 20.28
N THR A 83 12.00 -31.69 19.90
CA THR A 83 13.24 -31.56 20.67
C THR A 83 14.04 -30.33 20.23
N ALA A 84 13.58 -29.63 19.18
CA ALA A 84 14.17 -28.38 18.73
C ALA A 84 14.04 -27.29 19.80
N SER A 85 15.16 -26.64 20.07
CA SER A 85 15.25 -25.40 20.84
C SER A 85 15.75 -24.30 19.91
N PRO A 86 15.10 -23.12 19.85
CA PRO A 86 13.94 -22.72 20.66
C PRO A 86 12.61 -23.35 20.21
N GLN A 87 11.68 -23.52 21.15
CA GLN A 87 10.28 -23.83 20.81
C GLN A 87 9.66 -22.61 20.14
N VAL A 88 8.99 -22.82 19.00
CA VAL A 88 8.28 -21.77 18.27
C VAL A 88 7.11 -21.30 19.13
N LYS A 89 7.16 -20.05 19.57
CA LYS A 89 6.06 -19.39 20.29
C LYS A 89 5.20 -18.63 19.30
N LEU A 90 3.89 -18.69 19.46
CA LEU A 90 2.93 -17.98 18.62
C LEU A 90 2.38 -16.80 19.42
N ASP A 91 2.39 -15.60 18.83
CA ASP A 91 1.78 -14.41 19.43
C ASP A 91 0.29 -14.33 19.10
N ARG A 92 -0.08 -14.68 17.86
CA ARG A 92 -1.45 -14.60 17.35
C ARG A 92 -1.69 -15.70 16.34
N CYS A 93 -2.88 -16.29 16.38
CA CYS A 93 -3.36 -17.19 15.33
C CYS A 93 -4.83 -16.88 15.06
N HIS A 94 -5.16 -16.48 13.83
CA HIS A 94 -6.53 -16.10 13.48
C HIS A 94 -6.85 -16.36 12.01
N ARG A 95 -8.15 -16.46 11.69
CA ARG A 95 -8.63 -16.69 10.33
C ARG A 95 -8.59 -15.39 9.52
N VAL A 96 -8.17 -15.49 8.27
CA VAL A 96 -8.07 -14.34 7.36
C VAL A 96 -9.08 -14.47 6.22
N GLY A 97 -9.66 -13.33 5.86
CA GLY A 97 -10.63 -13.21 4.79
C GLY A 97 -12.08 -13.38 5.24
N PRO A 98 -13.03 -13.16 4.31
CA PRO A 98 -14.46 -13.23 4.60
C PRO A 98 -14.87 -14.65 5.02
N LEU A 99 -15.92 -14.75 5.83
CA LEU A 99 -16.52 -16.02 6.22
C LEU A 99 -16.99 -16.75 4.95
N ARG A 100 -16.27 -17.80 4.55
CA ARG A 100 -16.66 -18.63 3.40
C ARG A 100 -17.92 -19.42 3.75
N GLN A 101 -18.87 -19.48 2.82
CA GLN A 101 -20.05 -20.35 2.89
C GLN A 101 -19.74 -21.81 2.52
N SER A 102 -18.55 -22.09 1.96
CA SER A 102 -18.12 -23.44 1.60
C SER A 102 -17.45 -24.16 2.76
N ALA A 103 -17.63 -25.48 2.81
CA ALA A 103 -17.18 -26.36 3.90
C ALA A 103 -15.67 -26.69 3.92
N GLY A 104 -14.84 -25.89 3.23
CA GLY A 104 -13.40 -26.16 3.14
C GLY A 104 -12.55 -25.44 4.18
N PRO A 105 -11.24 -25.77 4.27
CA PRO A 105 -10.33 -25.11 5.19
C PRO A 105 -10.26 -23.62 4.88
N ARG A 106 -10.27 -22.79 5.93
CA ARG A 106 -10.04 -21.34 5.76
C ARG A 106 -8.58 -21.01 6.02
N ASN A 107 -8.11 -20.00 5.29
CA ASN A 107 -6.79 -19.42 5.50
C ASN A 107 -6.70 -18.86 6.93
N ILE A 108 -5.57 -19.09 7.55
CA ILE A 108 -5.19 -18.54 8.84
C ILE A 108 -3.84 -17.84 8.72
N LEU A 109 -3.64 -16.85 9.57
CA LEU A 109 -2.40 -16.12 9.71
C LEU A 109 -1.89 -16.30 11.12
N ILE A 110 -0.65 -16.77 11.20
CA ILE A 110 0.06 -17.02 12.45
C ILE A 110 1.16 -15.98 12.58
N CYS A 111 1.17 -15.25 13.67
CA CYS A 111 2.29 -14.40 14.05
C CYS A 111 3.20 -15.21 14.97
N VAL A 112 4.42 -15.49 14.52
CA VAL A 112 5.46 -16.13 15.33
C VAL A 112 6.13 -15.06 16.20
N HIS A 113 6.36 -15.39 17.46
CA HIS A 113 7.02 -14.51 18.40
C HIS A 113 8.50 -14.36 18.04
N ASP A 114 8.95 -13.11 17.90
CA ASP A 114 10.34 -12.68 17.73
C ASP A 114 11.19 -13.55 16.78
N PHE A 115 11.06 -13.27 15.48
CA PHE A 115 11.96 -13.74 14.41
C PHE A 115 12.98 -12.66 14.00
#